data_AF-A0A1C2JBL8-F1
#
_entry.id   AF-A0A1C2JBL8-F1
#
_cell.length_a   1.000
_cell.length_b   1.000
_cell.length_c   1.000
_cell.angle_alpha   90.00
_cell.angle_beta   90.00
_cell.angle_gamma   90.00
#
_symmetry.space_group_name_H-M   'P 1'
#
loop_
_entity.id
_entity.type
_entity.pdbx_description
1 polymer ?
#
loop_
_entity_poly.entity_id
_entity_poly.type
_entity_poly.pdbx_seq_one_letter_code
_entity_poly.pdbx_strand_id
1 'polypeptide(L)'
;MSPALNKPQIPAQQVLRPASIFMFIVVILAVILAIAWSYGWNGKLDFKNSTANAQARIQSAELLLKSGQYQAAHQQLKPVLGNPQDPAYQQAQRMQWKIDWTNAMAQPPHSAARAKARATLILRLDQLLKEGHWSAKDYAQFAREARMIGAYDQSAEAWLAVARKNPEAASQAMNSAADVWTANGESVKAGQLLLQMALHNKQSALQKAYFIRGLALIQGGGGARLALTKGEKALAGLPEIAKEPDIVLMMARLALSAGQPELASQWLKAQLEGSAQGHRP
;
A
#
# COMPACT_ATOMS: atom_id res chain seq x y z
N MET A 1 -46.26 58.71 -76.25
CA MET A 1 -45.75 59.20 -74.95
C MET A 1 -45.87 58.08 -73.94
N SER A 2 -44.72 57.59 -73.43
CA SER A 2 -44.63 56.61 -72.33
C SER A 2 -45.15 57.20 -71.01
N PRO A 3 -45.41 56.37 -69.99
CA PRO A 3 -44.38 56.25 -68.95
C PRO A 3 -44.09 54.81 -68.50
N ALA A 4 -42.90 54.68 -67.94
CA ALA A 4 -42.16 53.47 -67.63
C ALA A 4 -42.47 52.90 -66.24
N LEU A 5 -42.31 51.58 -66.14
CA LEU A 5 -42.21 50.80 -64.90
C LEU A 5 -40.98 51.22 -64.08
N ASN A 6 -41.15 51.36 -62.77
CA ASN A 6 -40.05 51.55 -61.82
C ASN A 6 -39.97 50.32 -60.89
N LYS A 7 -38.87 49.56 -60.98
CA LYS A 7 -38.54 48.47 -60.04
C LYS A 7 -37.38 48.92 -59.14
N PRO A 8 -37.45 48.70 -57.82
CA PRO A 8 -36.36 49.06 -56.91
C PRO A 8 -35.16 48.13 -57.11
N GLN A 9 -33.98 48.72 -57.34
CA GLN A 9 -32.69 48.05 -57.36
C GLN A 9 -32.16 47.91 -55.94
N ILE A 10 -31.87 46.68 -55.51
CA ILE A 10 -31.15 46.37 -54.27
C ILE A 10 -29.65 46.54 -54.56
N PRO A 11 -28.88 47.32 -53.76
CA PRO A 11 -27.44 47.45 -53.96
C PRO A 11 -26.73 46.14 -53.62
N ALA A 12 -25.94 45.64 -54.59
CA ALA A 12 -25.08 44.48 -54.42
C ALA A 12 -24.02 44.73 -53.35
N GLN A 13 -24.00 43.87 -52.31
CA GLN A 13 -22.93 43.83 -51.32
C GLN A 13 -21.58 43.57 -52.00
N GLN A 14 -20.64 44.48 -51.79
CA GLN A 14 -19.25 44.33 -52.25
C GLN A 14 -18.60 43.15 -51.51
N VAL A 15 -18.44 42.04 -52.24
CA VAL A 15 -17.67 40.88 -51.80
C VAL A 15 -16.22 41.33 -51.58
N LEU A 16 -15.73 41.14 -50.35
CA LEU A 16 -14.35 41.39 -49.94
C LEU A 16 -13.38 40.75 -50.94
N ARG A 17 -12.50 41.58 -51.50
CA ARG A 17 -11.50 41.16 -52.50
C ARG A 17 -10.64 40.03 -51.91
N PRO A 18 -10.32 38.97 -52.67
CA PRO A 18 -9.55 37.82 -52.17
C PRO A 18 -8.19 38.19 -51.56
N ALA A 19 -7.63 39.35 -51.96
CA ALA A 19 -6.40 39.90 -51.39
C ALA A 19 -6.52 40.30 -49.89
N SER A 20 -7.69 40.77 -49.43
CA SER A 20 -7.87 41.17 -48.02
C SER A 20 -8.01 39.97 -47.09
N ILE A 21 -8.56 38.85 -47.57
CA ILE A 21 -8.64 37.58 -46.83
C ILE A 21 -7.23 37.00 -46.65
N PHE A 22 -6.39 37.05 -47.68
CA PHE A 22 -5.01 36.58 -47.60
C PHE A 22 -4.18 37.40 -46.60
N MET A 23 -4.30 38.73 -46.61
CA MET A 23 -3.67 39.60 -45.62
C MET A 23 -4.12 39.27 -44.20
N PHE A 24 -5.41 39.05 -43.98
CA PHE A 24 -5.93 38.71 -42.65
C PHE A 24 -5.39 37.38 -42.12
N ILE A 25 -5.29 36.36 -42.97
CA ILE A 25 -4.71 35.06 -42.62
C ILE A 25 -3.22 35.19 -42.27
N VAL A 26 -2.46 35.96 -43.06
CA VAL A 26 -1.03 36.19 -42.82
C VAL A 26 -0.81 36.93 -41.49
N VAL A 27 -1.64 37.93 -41.18
CA VAL A 27 -1.56 38.65 -39.91
C VAL A 27 -1.90 37.73 -38.73
N ILE A 28 -2.94 36.90 -38.84
CA ILE A 28 -3.26 35.93 -37.78
C ILE A 28 -2.12 34.93 -37.57
N LEU A 29 -1.55 34.39 -38.65
CA LEU A 29 -0.42 33.47 -38.56
C LEU A 29 0.81 34.13 -37.92
N ALA A 30 1.10 35.38 -38.28
CA ALA A 30 2.19 36.15 -37.69
C ALA A 30 1.95 36.42 -36.19
N VAL A 31 0.72 36.72 -35.78
CA VAL A 31 0.36 36.91 -34.36
C VAL A 31 0.47 35.60 -33.59
N ILE A 32 -0.02 34.48 -34.14
CA ILE A 32 0.12 33.15 -33.52
C ILE A 32 1.59 32.79 -33.36
N LEU A 33 2.43 33.04 -34.38
CA LEU A 33 3.86 32.81 -34.30
C LEU A 33 4.52 33.70 -33.25
N ALA A 34 4.18 34.99 -33.20
CA ALA A 34 4.74 35.93 -32.23
C ALA A 34 4.35 35.57 -30.79
N ILE A 35 3.11 35.13 -30.56
CA ILE A 35 2.66 34.62 -29.26
C ILE A 35 3.44 33.35 -28.92
N ALA A 36 3.51 32.38 -29.82
CA ALA A 36 4.24 31.14 -29.57
C ALA A 36 5.72 31.39 -29.26
N TRP A 37 6.34 32.37 -29.91
CA TRP A 37 7.73 32.77 -29.65
C TRP A 37 7.90 33.49 -28.30
N SER A 38 6.94 34.37 -27.94
CA SER A 38 6.89 35.03 -26.63
C SER A 38 6.71 34.05 -25.47
N TYR A 39 6.11 32.89 -25.71
CA TYR A 39 5.98 31.80 -24.74
C TYR A 39 7.16 30.80 -24.78
N GLY A 40 8.27 31.16 -25.42
CA GLY A 40 9.53 30.39 -25.36
C GLY A 40 9.66 29.25 -26.37
N TRP A 41 8.91 29.28 -27.48
CA TRP A 41 8.94 28.21 -28.48
C TRP A 41 10.19 28.28 -29.38
N ASN A 42 11.27 27.57 -29.00
CA ASN A 42 12.48 27.42 -29.80
C ASN A 42 12.50 26.08 -30.57
N GLY A 43 11.62 25.91 -31.57
CA GLY A 43 11.80 25.02 -32.75
C GLY A 43 12.19 23.54 -32.60
N LYS A 44 12.38 23.03 -31.38
CA LYS A 44 12.70 21.64 -31.06
C LYS A 44 11.78 21.25 -29.91
N LEU A 45 10.59 20.81 -30.26
CA LEU A 45 9.75 20.09 -29.32
C LEU A 45 10.35 18.71 -29.15
N ASP A 46 11.26 18.58 -28.19
CA ASP A 46 11.73 17.30 -27.71
C ASP A 46 10.62 16.71 -26.80
N PHE A 47 9.49 16.35 -27.41
CA PHE A 47 8.38 15.67 -26.73
C PHE A 47 8.75 14.25 -26.26
N LYS A 48 9.98 13.82 -26.51
CA LYS A 48 10.46 12.50 -26.10
C LYS A 48 10.60 12.35 -24.58
N ASN A 49 10.79 13.43 -23.82
CA ASN A 49 11.11 13.32 -22.37
C ASN A 49 10.49 14.40 -21.47
N SER A 50 9.36 15.05 -21.83
CA SER A 50 8.75 16.00 -20.91
C SER A 50 7.95 15.25 -19.83
N THR A 51 8.32 15.43 -18.57
CA THR A 51 7.52 15.03 -17.41
C THR A 51 6.09 15.57 -17.53
N ALA A 52 5.87 16.73 -18.14
CA ALA A 52 4.52 17.24 -18.44
C ALA A 52 3.64 16.25 -19.24
N ASN A 53 4.22 15.50 -20.18
CA ASN A 53 3.51 14.46 -20.96
C ASN A 53 3.17 13.24 -20.09
N ALA A 54 4.11 12.79 -19.24
CA ALA A 54 3.87 11.67 -18.33
C ALA A 54 2.79 11.99 -17.28
N GLN A 55 2.83 13.20 -16.70
CA GLN A 55 1.84 13.68 -15.73
C GLN A 55 0.45 13.80 -16.37
N ALA A 56 0.36 14.34 -17.59
CA ALA A 56 -0.89 14.42 -18.33
C ALA A 56 -1.49 13.02 -18.62
N ARG A 57 -0.65 12.04 -18.95
CA ARG A 57 -1.08 10.64 -19.14
C ARG A 57 -1.62 10.01 -17.86
N ILE A 58 -0.99 10.27 -16.72
CA ILE A 58 -1.45 9.77 -15.43
C ILE A 58 -2.79 10.43 -15.04
N GLN A 59 -2.94 11.73 -15.25
CA GLN A 59 -4.20 12.43 -15.00
C GLN A 59 -5.32 11.93 -15.92
N SER A 60 -5.02 11.71 -17.20
CA SER A 60 -5.94 11.10 -18.17
C SER A 60 -6.35 9.69 -17.74
N ALA A 61 -5.40 8.86 -17.30
CA ALA A 61 -5.67 7.53 -16.75
C ALA A 61 -6.58 7.60 -15.51
N GLU A 62 -6.42 8.61 -14.65
CA GLU A 62 -7.31 8.81 -13.51
C GLU A 62 -8.75 9.16 -13.93
N LEU A 63 -8.92 10.03 -14.92
CA LEU A 63 -10.25 10.37 -15.46
C LEU A 63 -10.92 9.14 -16.08
N LEU A 64 -10.15 8.34 -16.85
CA LEU A 64 -10.62 7.10 -17.45
C LEU A 64 -10.95 6.03 -16.40
N LEU A 65 -10.20 5.97 -15.30
CA LEU A 65 -10.52 5.13 -14.16
C LEU A 65 -11.88 5.51 -13.55
N LYS A 66 -12.12 6.81 -13.34
CA LYS A 66 -13.38 7.31 -12.78
C LYS A 66 -14.59 7.01 -13.68
N SER A 67 -14.39 6.92 -15.00
CA SER A 67 -15.43 6.55 -15.96
C SER A 67 -15.54 5.04 -16.22
N GLY A 68 -14.81 4.21 -15.48
CA GLY A 68 -14.84 2.75 -15.64
C GLY A 68 -14.11 2.20 -16.87
N GLN A 69 -13.37 3.05 -17.60
CA GLN A 69 -12.64 2.68 -18.81
C GLN A 69 -11.25 2.13 -18.48
N TYR A 70 -11.20 1.00 -17.76
CA TYR A 70 -9.94 0.45 -17.22
C TYR A 70 -8.90 0.12 -18.30
N GLN A 71 -9.31 -0.47 -19.42
CA GLN A 71 -8.40 -0.80 -20.53
C GLN A 71 -7.78 0.45 -21.16
N ALA A 72 -8.57 1.50 -21.37
CA ALA A 72 -8.07 2.77 -21.88
C ALA A 72 -7.13 3.44 -20.86
N ALA A 73 -7.46 3.38 -19.56
CA ALA A 73 -6.59 3.88 -18.50
C ALA A 73 -5.21 3.19 -18.51
N HIS A 74 -5.16 1.86 -18.70
CA HIS A 74 -3.89 1.15 -18.88
C HIS A 74 -3.11 1.61 -20.11
N GLN A 75 -3.79 1.80 -21.25
CA GLN A 75 -3.15 2.26 -22.48
C GLN A 75 -2.46 3.63 -22.29
N GLN A 76 -3.06 4.53 -21.51
CA GLN A 76 -2.43 5.81 -21.19
C GLN A 76 -1.13 5.66 -20.37
N LEU A 77 -1.08 4.68 -19.47
CA LEU A 77 0.09 4.45 -18.61
C LEU A 77 1.22 3.67 -19.30
N LYS A 78 0.93 2.88 -20.34
CA LYS A 78 1.92 2.01 -21.01
C LYS A 78 3.24 2.70 -21.37
N PRO A 79 3.26 3.93 -21.94
CA PRO A 79 4.53 4.59 -22.30
C PRO A 79 5.39 4.91 -21.08
N VAL A 80 4.78 5.38 -19.98
CA VAL A 80 5.50 5.72 -18.75
C VAL A 80 6.00 4.45 -18.05
N LEU A 81 5.15 3.42 -17.97
CA LEU A 81 5.50 2.12 -17.40
C LEU A 81 6.54 1.35 -18.24
N GLY A 82 6.72 1.70 -19.51
CA GLY A 82 7.75 1.14 -20.38
C GLY A 82 9.15 1.71 -20.12
N ASN A 83 9.27 2.80 -19.35
CA ASN A 83 10.53 3.46 -19.05
C ASN A 83 10.74 3.60 -17.54
N PRO A 84 11.45 2.66 -16.87
CA PRO A 84 11.74 2.73 -15.45
C PRO A 84 12.55 3.95 -15.00
N GLN A 85 13.21 4.65 -15.93
CA GLN A 85 13.99 5.86 -15.64
C GLN A 85 13.13 7.13 -15.67
N ASP A 86 11.88 7.04 -16.12
CA ASP A 86 10.96 8.17 -16.11
C ASP A 86 10.67 8.60 -14.65
N PRO A 87 10.84 9.88 -14.29
CA PRO A 87 10.51 10.36 -12.93
C PRO A 87 9.07 10.06 -12.50
N ALA A 88 8.14 9.94 -13.46
CA ALA A 88 6.75 9.61 -13.21
C ALA A 88 6.47 8.10 -13.09
N TYR A 89 7.48 7.23 -13.28
CA TYR A 89 7.33 5.78 -13.29
C TYR A 89 6.67 5.23 -12.02
N GLN A 90 7.12 5.67 -10.84
CA GLN A 90 6.53 5.24 -9.56
C GLN A 90 5.07 5.70 -9.42
N GLN A 91 4.75 6.91 -9.88
CA GLN A 91 3.38 7.41 -9.86
C GLN A 91 2.49 6.63 -10.84
N ALA A 92 3.00 6.28 -12.01
CA ALA A 92 2.32 5.43 -12.98
C ALA A 92 2.09 4.02 -12.43
N GLN A 93 3.05 3.43 -11.73
CA GLN A 93 2.87 2.14 -11.05
C GLN A 93 1.78 2.18 -9.97
N ARG A 94 1.72 3.25 -9.14
CA ARG A 94 0.62 3.44 -8.18
C ARG A 94 -0.73 3.57 -8.87
N MET A 95 -0.80 4.34 -9.97
CA MET A 95 -2.02 4.48 -10.74
C MET A 95 -2.45 3.15 -11.37
N GLN A 96 -1.49 2.38 -11.90
CA GLN A 96 -1.75 1.05 -12.45
C GLN A 96 -2.33 0.12 -11.38
N TRP A 97 -1.71 0.06 -10.20
CA TRP A 97 -2.23 -0.70 -9.07
C TRP A 97 -3.67 -0.28 -8.70
N LYS A 98 -3.94 1.02 -8.63
CA LYS A 98 -5.29 1.56 -8.35
C LYS A 98 -6.30 1.13 -9.42
N ILE A 99 -5.91 1.16 -10.70
CA ILE A 99 -6.76 0.71 -11.81
C ILE A 99 -7.05 -0.79 -11.68
N ASP A 100 -6.02 -1.62 -11.52
CA ASP A 100 -6.16 -3.07 -11.40
C ASP A 100 -7.04 -3.44 -10.20
N TRP A 101 -6.82 -2.79 -9.05
CA TRP A 101 -7.59 -3.02 -7.83
C TRP A 101 -9.06 -2.65 -8.02
N THR A 102 -9.33 -1.46 -8.58
CA THR A 102 -10.69 -0.99 -8.83
C THR A 102 -11.42 -1.89 -9.82
N ASN A 103 -10.76 -2.28 -10.91
CA ASN A 103 -11.32 -3.18 -11.91
C ASN A 103 -11.66 -4.55 -11.30
N ALA A 104 -10.77 -5.11 -10.46
CA ALA A 104 -11.03 -6.38 -9.78
C ALA A 104 -12.22 -6.28 -8.82
N MET A 105 -12.36 -5.17 -8.09
CA MET A 105 -13.46 -4.99 -7.15
C MET A 105 -14.80 -4.68 -7.83
N ALA A 106 -14.77 -4.13 -9.04
CA ALA A 106 -15.95 -3.92 -9.88
C ALA A 106 -16.53 -5.23 -10.44
N GLN A 107 -15.74 -6.31 -10.51
CA GLN A 107 -16.24 -7.62 -10.93
C GLN A 107 -17.24 -8.19 -9.91
N PRO A 108 -18.27 -8.93 -10.35
CA PRO A 108 -19.24 -9.53 -9.44
C PRO A 108 -18.57 -10.39 -8.35
N PRO A 109 -19.01 -10.30 -7.08
CA PRO A 109 -18.56 -11.19 -6.02
C PRO A 109 -18.67 -12.66 -6.45
N HIS A 110 -17.69 -13.48 -6.05
CA HIS A 110 -17.63 -14.92 -6.36
C HIS A 110 -17.55 -15.31 -7.85
N SER A 111 -17.43 -14.35 -8.78
CA SER A 111 -17.21 -14.66 -10.20
C SER A 111 -15.80 -15.18 -10.48
N ALA A 112 -15.66 -16.04 -11.50
CA ALA A 112 -14.36 -16.49 -11.98
C ALA A 112 -13.47 -15.32 -12.45
N ALA A 113 -14.08 -14.27 -13.02
CA ALA A 113 -13.39 -13.05 -13.41
C ALA A 113 -12.76 -12.33 -12.20
N ARG A 114 -13.50 -12.19 -11.10
CA ARG A 114 -12.97 -11.61 -9.85
C ARG A 114 -11.87 -12.46 -9.24
N ALA A 115 -12.02 -13.79 -9.24
CA ALA A 115 -10.99 -14.70 -8.75
C ALA A 115 -9.68 -14.58 -9.55
N LYS A 116 -9.78 -14.53 -10.89
CA LYS A 116 -8.62 -14.32 -11.76
C LYS A 116 -7.96 -12.95 -11.54
N ALA A 117 -8.76 -11.88 -11.48
CA ALA A 117 -8.25 -10.52 -11.24
C ALA A 117 -7.55 -10.42 -9.87
N ARG A 118 -8.12 -11.05 -8.83
CA ARG A 118 -7.50 -11.15 -7.51
C ARG A 118 -6.15 -11.87 -7.55
N ALA A 119 -6.05 -13.00 -8.24
CA ALA A 119 -4.79 -13.73 -8.36
C ALA A 119 -3.71 -12.88 -9.04
N THR A 120 -4.06 -12.15 -10.10
CA THR A 120 -3.14 -11.21 -10.77
C THR A 120 -2.71 -10.07 -9.85
N LEU A 121 -3.64 -9.49 -9.06
CA LEU A 121 -3.31 -8.46 -8.07
C LEU A 121 -2.33 -8.96 -7.01
N ILE A 122 -2.50 -10.18 -6.50
CA ILE A 122 -1.59 -10.77 -5.51
C ILE A 122 -0.16 -10.83 -6.06
N LEU A 123 0.01 -11.31 -7.29
CA LEU A 123 1.32 -11.38 -7.95
C LEU A 123 1.91 -9.99 -8.19
N ARG A 124 1.09 -9.02 -8.61
CA ARG A 124 1.53 -7.64 -8.83
C ARG A 124 1.98 -7.00 -7.52
N LEU A 125 1.24 -7.23 -6.44
CA LEU A 125 1.57 -6.71 -5.13
C LEU A 125 2.91 -7.27 -4.62
N ASP A 126 3.12 -8.58 -4.76
CA ASP A 126 4.41 -9.20 -4.41
C ASP A 126 5.59 -8.56 -5.16
N GLN A 127 5.43 -8.25 -6.45
CA GLN A 127 6.43 -7.50 -7.22
C GLN A 127 6.66 -6.10 -6.65
N LEU A 128 5.59 -5.33 -6.42
CA LEU A 128 5.69 -3.98 -5.87
C LEU A 128 6.40 -3.96 -4.51
N LEU A 129 6.09 -4.92 -3.62
CA LEU A 129 6.74 -5.03 -2.31
C LEU A 129 8.23 -5.35 -2.41
N LYS A 130 8.64 -6.18 -3.38
CA LYS A 130 10.06 -6.52 -3.63
C LYS A 130 10.87 -5.35 -4.17
N GLU A 131 10.25 -4.41 -4.89
CA GLU A 131 10.94 -3.23 -5.41
C GLU A 131 11.43 -2.28 -4.29
N GLY A 132 10.82 -2.30 -3.10
CA GLY A 132 11.40 -1.71 -1.88
C GLY A 132 11.41 -0.17 -1.75
N HIS A 133 11.07 0.55 -2.82
CA HIS A 133 11.23 2.02 -2.90
C HIS A 133 10.03 2.84 -2.41
N TRP A 134 8.93 2.20 -2.03
CA TRP A 134 7.69 2.88 -1.64
C TRP A 134 7.79 3.67 -0.32
N SER A 135 6.96 4.70 -0.21
CA SER A 135 6.78 5.45 1.03
C SER A 135 6.01 4.62 2.08
N ALA A 136 6.13 4.97 3.36
CA ALA A 136 5.34 4.34 4.43
C ALA A 136 3.82 4.47 4.18
N LYS A 137 3.38 5.59 3.60
CA LYS A 137 1.97 5.81 3.24
C LYS A 137 1.50 4.86 2.15
N ASP A 138 2.32 4.65 1.13
CA ASP A 138 2.04 3.73 0.02
C ASP A 138 1.98 2.27 0.53
N TYR A 139 2.96 1.85 1.34
CA TYR A 139 2.93 0.52 1.96
C TYR A 139 1.69 0.32 2.85
N ALA A 140 1.28 1.32 3.63
CA ALA A 140 0.09 1.21 4.46
C ALA A 140 -1.19 1.07 3.61
N GLN A 141 -1.25 1.75 2.45
CA GLN A 141 -2.35 1.60 1.50
C GLN A 141 -2.36 0.19 0.89
N PHE A 142 -1.23 -0.27 0.38
CA PHE A 142 -1.05 -1.64 -0.11
C PHE A 142 -1.45 -2.68 0.92
N ALA A 143 -1.06 -2.50 2.19
CA ALA A 143 -1.40 -3.41 3.27
C ALA A 143 -2.93 -3.54 3.48
N ARG A 144 -3.65 -2.41 3.48
CA ARG A 144 -5.12 -2.40 3.62
C ARG A 144 -5.81 -3.04 2.41
N GLU A 145 -5.38 -2.70 1.21
CA GLU A 145 -5.94 -3.21 -0.04
C GLU A 145 -5.70 -4.70 -0.22
N ALA A 146 -4.49 -5.17 0.15
CA ALA A 146 -4.13 -6.58 0.19
C ALA A 146 -5.05 -7.38 1.13
N ARG A 147 -5.29 -6.87 2.34
CA ARG A 147 -6.21 -7.51 3.29
C ARG A 147 -7.62 -7.64 2.73
N MET A 148 -8.14 -6.60 2.06
CA MET A 148 -9.48 -6.62 1.46
C MET A 148 -9.63 -7.68 0.37
N ILE A 149 -8.56 -7.97 -0.36
CA ILE A 149 -8.53 -9.05 -1.35
C ILE A 149 -8.02 -10.37 -0.78
N GLY A 150 -7.91 -10.53 0.55
CA GLY A 150 -7.44 -11.76 1.20
C GLY A 150 -6.02 -12.17 0.81
N ALA A 151 -5.15 -11.20 0.49
CA ALA A 151 -3.73 -11.37 0.25
C ALA A 151 -2.97 -11.13 1.57
N TYR A 152 -3.21 -12.00 2.56
CA TYR A 152 -2.82 -11.73 3.94
C TYR A 152 -1.30 -11.69 4.14
N ASP A 153 -0.53 -12.58 3.51
CA ASP A 153 0.93 -12.52 3.61
C ASP A 153 1.49 -11.21 3.05
N GLN A 154 1.03 -10.80 1.86
CA GLN A 154 1.45 -9.53 1.26
C GLN A 154 1.00 -8.33 2.12
N SER A 155 -0.18 -8.41 2.73
CA SER A 155 -0.68 -7.39 3.65
C SER A 155 0.23 -7.24 4.88
N ALA A 156 0.64 -8.35 5.48
CA ALA A 156 1.54 -8.34 6.63
C ALA A 156 2.95 -7.85 6.25
N GLU A 157 3.50 -8.30 5.11
CA GLU A 157 4.79 -7.82 4.60
C GLU A 157 4.79 -6.32 4.31
N ALA A 158 3.69 -5.80 3.75
CA ALA A 158 3.51 -4.38 3.54
C ALA A 158 3.48 -3.60 4.87
N TRP A 159 2.78 -4.10 5.89
CA TRP A 159 2.82 -3.52 7.23
C TRP A 159 4.22 -3.56 7.86
N LEU A 160 4.97 -4.64 7.70
CA LEU A 160 6.36 -4.70 8.15
C LEU A 160 7.25 -3.70 7.40
N ALA A 161 6.98 -3.45 6.12
CA ALA A 161 7.65 -2.39 5.37
C ALA A 161 7.32 -0.99 5.91
N VAL A 162 6.06 -0.73 6.34
CA VAL A 162 5.70 0.49 7.08
C VAL A 162 6.55 0.63 8.34
N ALA A 163 6.67 -0.43 9.13
CA ALA A 163 7.45 -0.40 10.37
C ALA A 163 8.93 -0.10 10.14
N ARG A 164 9.52 -0.64 9.05
CA ARG A 164 10.91 -0.35 8.65
C ARG A 164 11.11 1.10 8.20
N LYS A 165 10.11 1.71 7.55
CA LYS A 165 10.19 3.08 7.00
C LYS A 165 9.82 4.16 8.01
N ASN A 166 9.00 3.86 9.00
CA ASN A 166 8.54 4.81 10.01
C ASN A 166 8.67 4.19 11.42
N PRO A 167 9.80 4.44 12.12
CA PRO A 167 10.04 3.94 13.47
C PRO A 167 8.98 4.37 14.49
N GLU A 168 8.41 5.56 14.36
CA GLU A 168 7.37 6.07 15.28
C GLU A 168 6.08 5.25 15.18
N ALA A 169 5.75 4.78 13.97
CA ALA A 169 4.58 3.93 13.72
C ALA A 169 4.89 2.43 13.79
N ALA A 170 6.13 2.02 14.07
CA ALA A 170 6.57 0.63 13.93
C ALA A 170 5.79 -0.34 14.80
N SER A 171 5.53 0.02 16.06
CA SER A 171 4.74 -0.81 16.99
C SER A 171 3.32 -1.06 16.47
N GLN A 172 2.64 -0.02 15.99
CA GLN A 172 1.29 -0.12 15.43
C GLN A 172 1.28 -0.95 14.14
N ALA A 173 2.26 -0.74 13.27
CA ALA A 173 2.39 -1.47 12.00
C ALA A 173 2.69 -2.95 12.23
N MET A 174 3.59 -3.30 13.15
CA MET A 174 3.88 -4.70 13.50
C MET A 174 2.67 -5.40 14.13
N ASN A 175 1.90 -4.72 14.99
CA ASN A 175 0.63 -5.25 15.48
C ASN A 175 -0.36 -5.53 14.34
N SER A 176 -0.46 -4.61 13.38
CA SER A 176 -1.31 -4.80 12.20
C SER A 176 -0.87 -5.99 11.35
N ALA A 177 0.44 -6.23 11.22
CA ALA A 177 0.97 -7.42 10.56
C ALA A 177 0.63 -8.71 11.32
N ALA A 178 0.77 -8.73 12.65
CA ALA A 178 0.40 -9.86 13.49
C ALA A 178 -1.10 -10.18 13.37
N ASP A 179 -1.96 -9.16 13.44
CA ASP A 179 -3.41 -9.31 13.29
C ASP A 179 -3.80 -9.91 11.93
N VAL A 180 -3.11 -9.49 10.87
CA VAL A 180 -3.32 -10.00 9.51
C VAL A 180 -2.90 -11.47 9.41
N TRP A 181 -1.75 -11.86 9.97
CA TRP A 181 -1.35 -13.26 10.00
C TRP A 181 -2.27 -14.13 10.85
N THR A 182 -2.75 -13.63 11.99
CA THR A 182 -3.77 -14.33 12.77
C THR A 182 -5.03 -14.58 11.95
N ALA A 183 -5.50 -13.57 11.19
CA ALA A 183 -6.66 -13.73 10.32
C ALA A 183 -6.44 -14.72 9.16
N ASN A 184 -5.19 -14.95 8.75
CA ASN A 184 -4.81 -15.95 7.75
C ASN A 184 -4.68 -17.38 8.32
N GLY A 185 -4.87 -17.58 9.63
CA GLY A 185 -4.57 -18.85 10.30
C GLY A 185 -3.09 -19.06 10.63
N GLU A 186 -2.22 -18.11 10.29
CA GLU A 186 -0.77 -18.13 10.55
C GLU A 186 -0.43 -17.74 12.01
N SER A 187 -1.10 -18.40 12.96
CA SER A 187 -1.04 -18.05 14.39
C SER A 187 0.36 -18.15 14.97
N VAL A 188 1.15 -19.15 14.55
CA VAL A 188 2.55 -19.30 14.99
C VAL A 188 3.40 -18.13 14.50
N LYS A 189 3.24 -17.70 13.25
CA LYS A 189 3.99 -16.58 12.65
C LYS A 189 3.62 -15.26 13.32
N ALA A 190 2.33 -15.02 13.54
CA ALA A 190 1.81 -13.88 14.29
C ALA A 190 2.37 -13.85 15.73
N GLY A 191 2.34 -14.99 16.42
CA GLY A 191 2.84 -15.08 17.79
C GLY A 191 4.34 -14.86 17.90
N GLN A 192 5.13 -15.34 16.94
CA GLN A 192 6.58 -15.07 16.88
C GLN A 192 6.88 -13.58 16.71
N LEU A 193 6.12 -12.87 15.85
CA LEU A 193 6.27 -11.43 15.71
C LEU A 193 5.98 -10.69 17.02
N LEU A 194 4.93 -11.09 17.75
CA LEU A 194 4.61 -10.51 19.06
C LEU A 194 5.69 -10.80 20.10
N LEU A 195 6.26 -12.01 20.14
CA LEU A 195 7.40 -12.29 21.02
C LEU A 195 8.62 -11.41 20.68
N GLN A 196 8.88 -11.15 19.40
CA GLN A 196 9.92 -10.21 18.99
C GLN A 196 9.60 -8.78 19.44
N MET A 197 8.35 -8.34 19.33
CA MET A 197 7.92 -7.04 19.85
C MET A 197 8.09 -6.93 21.35
N ALA A 198 7.84 -8.01 22.11
CA ALA A 198 8.09 -8.06 23.55
C ALA A 198 9.58 -7.82 23.85
N LEU A 199 10.48 -8.52 23.15
CA LEU A 199 11.94 -8.41 23.35
C LEU A 199 12.51 -7.00 23.09
N HIS A 200 11.89 -6.22 22.20
CA HIS A 200 12.38 -4.90 21.82
C HIS A 200 11.63 -3.73 22.46
N ASN A 201 10.57 -4.00 23.23
CA ASN A 201 9.87 -2.94 23.94
C ASN A 201 10.61 -2.55 25.23
N LYS A 202 10.58 -1.27 25.60
CA LYS A 202 11.19 -0.78 26.85
C LYS A 202 10.21 -0.77 28.03
N GLN A 203 8.91 -0.81 27.76
CA GLN A 203 7.87 -0.74 28.79
C GLN A 203 7.48 -2.15 29.23
N SER A 204 7.77 -2.52 30.48
CA SER A 204 7.49 -3.85 31.04
C SER A 204 6.03 -4.30 30.81
N ALA A 205 5.06 -3.41 31.01
CA ALA A 205 3.64 -3.70 30.77
C ALA A 205 3.35 -4.14 29.32
N LEU A 206 4.00 -3.51 28.32
CA LEU A 206 3.86 -3.89 26.91
C LEU A 206 4.64 -5.16 26.59
N GLN A 207 5.83 -5.37 27.19
CA GLN A 207 6.56 -6.62 27.06
C GLN A 207 5.69 -7.81 27.50
N LYS A 208 5.08 -7.71 28.69
CA LYS A 208 4.15 -8.70 29.23
C LYS A 208 2.97 -8.93 28.30
N ALA A 209 2.30 -7.86 27.86
CA ALA A 209 1.12 -7.97 27.00
C ALA A 209 1.43 -8.69 25.67
N TYR A 210 2.54 -8.32 25.02
CA TYR A 210 2.98 -8.98 23.79
C TYR A 210 3.44 -10.41 24.02
N PHE A 211 4.13 -10.69 25.13
CA PHE A 211 4.57 -12.03 25.48
C PHE A 211 3.37 -12.98 25.65
N ILE A 212 2.40 -12.60 26.48
CA ILE A 212 1.20 -13.42 26.74
C ILE A 212 0.43 -13.65 25.44
N ARG A 213 0.15 -12.57 24.68
CA ARG A 213 -0.59 -12.67 23.43
C ARG A 213 0.15 -13.52 22.39
N GLY A 214 1.46 -13.35 22.28
CA GLY A 214 2.30 -14.11 21.36
C GLY A 214 2.35 -15.60 21.70
N LEU A 215 2.48 -15.92 22.98
CA LEU A 215 2.53 -17.30 23.45
C LEU A 215 1.20 -18.03 23.25
N ALA A 216 0.07 -17.35 23.52
CA ALA A 216 -1.26 -17.90 23.30
C ALA A 216 -1.50 -18.24 21.82
N LEU A 217 -1.07 -17.38 20.89
CA LEU A 217 -1.16 -17.64 19.45
C LEU A 217 -0.28 -18.82 19.00
N ILE A 218 0.94 -18.92 19.53
CA ILE A 218 1.81 -20.07 19.23
C ILE A 218 1.22 -21.36 19.79
N GLN A 219 0.65 -21.33 21.00
CA GLN A 219 0.01 -22.50 21.60
C GLN A 219 -1.20 -22.95 20.78
N GLY A 220 -2.03 -22.02 20.32
CA GLY A 220 -3.20 -22.32 19.49
C GLY A 220 -2.84 -22.87 18.11
N GLY A 221 -1.78 -22.37 17.47
CA GLY A 221 -1.38 -22.79 16.12
C GLY A 221 -0.37 -23.94 16.05
N GLY A 222 0.47 -24.12 17.07
CA GLY A 222 1.60 -25.08 17.06
C GLY A 222 1.69 -25.96 18.31
N GLY A 223 0.74 -25.84 19.24
CA GLY A 223 0.65 -26.68 20.44
C GLY A 223 1.52 -26.21 21.62
N ALA A 224 1.25 -26.80 22.77
CA ALA A 224 1.86 -26.42 24.06
C ALA A 224 3.39 -26.57 24.07
N ARG A 225 3.93 -27.62 23.44
CA ARG A 225 5.37 -27.87 23.40
C ARG A 225 6.13 -26.78 22.64
N LEU A 226 5.63 -26.38 21.46
CA LEU A 226 6.28 -25.31 20.69
C LEU A 226 6.19 -23.97 21.44
N ALA A 227 5.02 -23.67 22.00
CA ALA A 227 4.84 -22.48 22.81
C ALA A 227 5.81 -22.46 23.98
N LEU A 228 5.96 -23.56 24.73
CA LEU A 228 6.89 -23.68 25.85
C LEU A 228 8.31 -23.32 25.42
N THR A 229 8.83 -24.00 24.38
CA THR A 229 10.19 -23.75 23.89
C THR A 229 10.40 -22.32 23.43
N LYS A 230 9.42 -21.70 22.75
CA LYS A 230 9.51 -20.31 22.30
C LYS A 230 9.40 -19.33 23.47
N GLY A 231 8.56 -19.62 24.44
CA GLY A 231 8.38 -18.85 25.67
C GLY A 231 9.65 -18.82 26.51
N GLU A 232 10.27 -19.97 26.79
CA GLU A 232 11.53 -20.07 27.53
C GLU A 232 12.64 -19.27 26.86
N LYS A 233 12.77 -19.40 25.53
CA LYS A 233 13.76 -18.65 24.76
C LYS A 233 13.53 -17.14 24.85
N ALA A 234 12.27 -16.68 24.80
CA ALA A 234 11.96 -15.27 24.89
C ALA A 234 12.16 -14.72 26.32
N LEU A 235 11.80 -15.48 27.36
CA LEU A 235 11.99 -15.07 28.75
C LEU A 235 13.46 -14.94 29.16
N ALA A 236 14.38 -15.68 28.52
CA ALA A 236 15.81 -15.46 28.70
C ALA A 236 16.26 -14.02 28.34
N GLY A 237 15.53 -13.34 27.44
CA GLY A 237 15.74 -11.93 27.10
C GLY A 237 14.84 -10.94 27.84
N LEU A 238 13.96 -11.41 28.73
CA LEU A 238 12.97 -10.60 29.45
C LEU A 238 12.98 -10.93 30.96
N PRO A 239 14.13 -10.73 31.65
CA PRO A 239 14.29 -11.18 33.04
C PRO A 239 13.34 -10.50 34.04
N GLU A 240 12.88 -9.29 33.74
CA GLU A 240 11.94 -8.54 34.59
C GLU A 240 10.56 -9.20 34.63
N ILE A 241 9.97 -9.52 33.47
CA ILE A 241 8.65 -10.15 33.41
C ILE A 241 8.71 -11.65 33.75
N ALA A 242 9.88 -12.29 33.61
CA ALA A 242 10.05 -13.73 33.86
C ALA A 242 9.75 -14.12 35.32
N LYS A 243 9.84 -13.17 36.26
CA LYS A 243 9.55 -13.35 37.68
C LYS A 243 8.12 -12.98 38.05
N GLU A 244 7.33 -12.47 37.11
CA GLU A 244 5.95 -12.09 37.39
C GLU A 244 5.11 -13.34 37.65
N PRO A 245 4.26 -13.36 38.70
CA PRO A 245 3.47 -14.53 39.07
C PRO A 245 2.64 -15.09 37.90
N ASP A 246 2.03 -14.21 37.11
CA ASP A 246 1.20 -14.60 35.96
C ASP A 246 2.00 -15.33 34.88
N ILE A 247 3.23 -14.87 34.62
CA ILE A 247 4.12 -15.46 33.62
C ILE A 247 4.60 -16.83 34.08
N VAL A 248 5.01 -16.94 35.34
CA VAL A 248 5.45 -18.21 35.93
C VAL A 248 4.33 -19.24 35.91
N LEU A 249 3.12 -18.86 36.35
CA LEU A 249 1.95 -19.74 36.32
C LEU A 249 1.59 -20.17 34.89
N MET A 250 1.68 -19.25 33.92
CA MET A 250 1.43 -19.57 32.51
C MET A 250 2.45 -20.58 31.98
N MET A 251 3.74 -20.38 32.23
CA MET A 251 4.81 -21.29 31.79
C MET A 251 4.70 -22.66 32.46
N ALA A 252 4.35 -22.73 33.75
CA ALA A 252 4.12 -23.99 34.45
C ALA A 252 2.93 -24.77 33.84
N ARG A 253 1.81 -24.10 33.56
CA ARG A 253 0.64 -24.72 32.89
C ARG A 253 1.00 -25.21 31.49
N LEU A 254 1.82 -24.46 30.77
CA LEU A 254 2.28 -24.82 29.45
C LEU A 254 3.19 -26.04 29.47
N ALA A 255 4.08 -26.14 30.47
CA ALA A 255 4.93 -27.30 30.69
C ALA A 255 4.12 -28.55 31.04
N LEU A 256 3.11 -28.44 31.90
CA LEU A 256 2.16 -29.54 32.16
C LEU A 256 1.46 -29.98 30.86
N SER A 257 0.96 -29.02 30.08
CA SER A 257 0.28 -29.29 28.80
C SER A 257 1.21 -29.89 27.74
N ALA A 258 2.52 -29.66 27.86
CA ALA A 258 3.55 -30.25 27.00
C ALA A 258 4.04 -31.64 27.47
N GLY A 259 3.52 -32.14 28.59
CA GLY A 259 3.93 -33.40 29.21
C GLY A 259 5.25 -33.32 29.98
N GLN A 260 5.58 -32.15 30.54
CA GLN A 260 6.83 -31.88 31.27
C GLN A 260 6.55 -31.43 32.73
N PRO A 261 6.05 -32.32 33.60
CA PRO A 261 5.67 -31.98 34.98
C PRO A 261 6.86 -31.56 35.86
N GLU A 262 8.06 -32.08 35.58
CA GLU A 262 9.29 -31.70 36.30
C GLU A 262 9.63 -30.23 36.02
N LEU A 263 9.53 -29.81 34.76
CA LEU A 263 9.77 -28.42 34.36
C LEU A 263 8.69 -27.49 34.94
N ALA A 264 7.43 -27.93 34.94
CA ALA A 264 6.35 -27.17 35.60
C ALA A 264 6.65 -26.94 37.09
N SER A 265 7.16 -27.97 37.78
CA SER A 265 7.55 -27.88 39.18
C SER A 265 8.73 -26.92 39.39
N GLN A 266 9.69 -26.89 38.48
CA GLN A 266 10.82 -25.92 38.53
C GLN A 266 10.33 -24.48 38.42
N TRP A 267 9.44 -24.19 37.46
CA TRP A 267 8.81 -22.87 37.33
C TRP A 267 8.11 -22.44 38.62
N LEU A 268 7.30 -23.31 39.22
CA LEU A 268 6.56 -22.99 40.46
C LEU A 268 7.48 -22.81 41.67
N LYS A 269 8.54 -23.62 41.81
CA LYS A 269 9.50 -23.50 42.92
C LYS A 269 10.23 -22.15 42.89
N ALA A 270 10.67 -21.71 41.71
CA ALA A 270 11.33 -20.41 41.54
C ALA A 270 10.46 -19.23 42.04
N GLN A 271 9.14 -19.33 41.87
CA GLN A 271 8.20 -18.32 42.38
C GLN A 271 8.13 -18.30 43.91
N LEU A 272 8.05 -19.48 44.54
CA LEU A 272 7.94 -19.61 45.99
C LEU A 272 9.20 -19.13 46.70
N GLU A 273 10.38 -19.48 46.17
CA GLU A 273 11.67 -19.09 46.74
C GLU A 273 11.94 -17.58 46.59
N GLY A 274 11.57 -16.97 45.46
CA GLY A 274 11.65 -15.52 45.27
C GLY A 274 10.70 -14.72 46.16
N SER A 275 9.49 -15.24 46.41
CA SER A 275 8.48 -14.60 47.27
C SER A 275 8.88 -14.66 48.76
N ALA A 276 9.57 -15.72 49.19
CA ALA A 276 10.04 -15.89 50.57
C ALA A 276 11.21 -14.95 50.95
N GLN A 277 11.98 -14.45 49.97
CA GLN A 277 13.10 -13.54 50.22
C GLN A 277 12.66 -12.07 50.35
N GLY A 278 11.54 -11.67 49.71
CA GLY A 278 10.98 -10.31 49.80
C GLY A 278 10.14 -10.02 51.05
N HIS A 279 10.04 -10.98 51.98
CA HIS A 279 9.27 -10.88 53.23
C HIS A 279 10.12 -11.10 54.49
N ARG A 280 11.45 -10.96 54.39
CA ARG A 280 12.28 -10.87 55.59
C ARG A 280 12.12 -9.47 56.21
N PRO A 281 11.62 -9.35 57.45
CA PRO A 281 11.49 -8.07 58.16
C PRO A 281 12.85 -7.42 58.42
#